data_AF-A0A2V7PAB8-F1
#
_entry.id   AF-A0A2V7PAB8-F1
#
_cell.length_a   1.000
_cell.length_b   1.000
_cell.length_c   1.000
_cell.angle_alpha   90.00
_cell.angle_beta   90.00
_cell.angle_gamma   90.00
#
_symmetry.space_group_name_H-M   'P 1'
#
loop_
_entity.id
_entity.type
_entity.pdbx_description
1 polymer ?
#
loop_
_entity_poly.entity_id
_entity_poly.type
_entity_poly.pdbx_seq_one_letter_code
_entity_poly.pdbx_strand_id
1 'polypeptide(L)'
;MDGRLRDIRALVAMAGVDSSHAAPFLAQLDRLAVEAYADRTPPKEADMTFVSALEQWIAAAHPLPDGQRAASLLAADQLLEGGLGHFGIAAHSPSADSAQKRLAALGAEIFYNDADADWLYTHTWLVEAARIDKGAVGTRALVWKLQHWCDVAPGGGDHTDEAVADARDLLNRDVNPETRALAHFLIGDAQLDIILLAHGTDLFTDSTLYRGREAEARRMAVQEYHTGLAIDSVSAAARARSQYLRELLAGGTPEVPGFVCWRTE
;
A
#
# COMPACT_ATOMS: atom_id res chain seq x y z
N MET A 1 10.00 1.36 14.45
CA MET A 1 10.28 -0.06 14.11
C MET A 1 9.50 -1.03 14.99
N ASP A 2 9.50 -0.88 16.32
CA ASP A 2 8.85 -1.83 17.26
C ASP A 2 7.37 -2.13 17.00
N GLY A 3 6.59 -1.14 16.54
CA GLY A 3 5.18 -1.34 16.17
C GLY A 3 5.01 -2.29 14.98
N ARG A 4 5.81 -2.10 13.91
CA ARG A 4 5.80 -2.95 12.71
C ARG A 4 6.17 -4.39 13.05
N LEU A 5 7.23 -4.58 13.86
CA LEU A 5 7.66 -5.92 14.27
C LEU A 5 6.56 -6.67 15.05
N ARG A 6 5.84 -5.97 15.93
CA ARG A 6 4.70 -6.54 16.67
C ARG A 6 3.57 -6.94 15.73
N ASP A 7 3.29 -6.10 14.73
CA ASP A 7 2.25 -6.37 13.74
C ASP A 7 2.58 -7.59 12.87
N ILE A 8 3.82 -7.73 12.40
CA ILE A 8 4.26 -8.90 11.65
C ILE A 8 4.09 -10.17 12.49
N ARG A 9 4.47 -10.15 13.78
CA ARG A 9 4.28 -11.31 14.67
C ARG A 9 2.81 -11.67 14.85
N ALA A 10 1.92 -10.69 14.94
CA ALA A 10 0.49 -10.94 15.02
C ALA A 10 -0.04 -11.60 13.73
N LEU A 11 0.41 -11.14 12.57
CA LEU A 11 0.06 -11.72 11.27
C LEU A 11 0.59 -13.15 11.12
N VAL A 12 1.82 -13.43 11.56
CA VAL A 12 2.39 -14.79 11.61
C VAL A 12 1.52 -15.71 12.47
N ALA A 13 1.08 -15.25 13.64
CA ALA A 13 0.19 -16.03 14.50
C ALA A 13 -1.18 -16.29 13.85
N MET A 14 -1.73 -15.31 13.13
CA MET A 14 -2.99 -15.45 12.39
C MET A 14 -2.87 -16.38 11.18
N ALA A 15 -1.71 -16.40 10.51
CA ALA A 15 -1.46 -17.29 9.38
C ALA A 15 -1.52 -18.77 9.81
N GLY A 16 -1.12 -19.09 11.04
CA GLY A 16 -1.22 -20.46 11.56
C GLY A 16 -0.33 -21.47 10.83
N VAL A 17 0.72 -20.99 10.17
CA VAL A 17 1.73 -21.81 9.48
C VAL A 17 2.46 -22.70 10.50
N ASP A 18 2.72 -23.95 10.14
CA ASP A 18 3.45 -24.90 11.00
C ASP A 18 4.79 -24.34 11.48
N SER A 19 5.15 -24.62 12.74
CA SER A 19 6.36 -24.07 13.37
C SER A 19 7.66 -24.34 12.61
N SER A 20 7.76 -25.46 11.88
CA SER A 20 8.93 -25.79 11.07
C SER A 20 9.14 -24.83 9.89
N HIS A 21 8.05 -24.25 9.37
CA HIS A 21 8.07 -23.26 8.30
C HIS A 21 8.02 -21.82 8.84
N ALA A 22 7.41 -21.60 10.01
CA ALA A 22 7.35 -20.29 10.65
C ALA A 22 8.68 -19.87 11.31
N ALA A 23 9.47 -20.82 11.84
CA ALA A 23 10.70 -20.50 12.55
C ALA A 23 11.76 -19.79 11.69
N PRO A 24 12.05 -20.21 10.43
CA PRO A 24 12.97 -19.48 9.56
C PRO A 24 12.51 -18.05 9.27
N PHE A 25 11.21 -17.84 9.07
CA PHE A 25 10.62 -16.52 8.84
C PHE A 25 10.77 -15.62 10.07
N LEU A 26 10.40 -16.12 11.26
CA LEU A 26 10.55 -15.39 12.52
C LEU A 26 12.01 -15.06 12.84
N ALA A 27 12.95 -15.95 12.50
CA ALA A 27 14.37 -15.67 12.65
C ALA A 27 14.82 -14.48 11.77
N GLN A 28 14.29 -14.33 10.56
CA GLN A 28 14.57 -13.16 9.73
C GLN A 28 13.95 -11.89 10.29
N LEU A 29 12.75 -11.98 10.86
CA LEU A 29 12.12 -10.84 11.54
C LEU A 29 12.95 -10.37 12.75
N ASP A 30 13.47 -11.29 13.54
CA ASP A 30 14.33 -10.98 14.68
C ASP A 30 15.68 -10.37 14.23
N ARG A 31 16.24 -10.86 13.12
CA ARG A 31 17.42 -10.26 12.51
C ARG A 31 17.15 -8.84 12.01
N LEU A 32 16.02 -8.62 11.34
CA LEU A 32 15.62 -7.28 10.89
C LEU A 32 15.50 -6.32 12.07
N ALA A 33 14.93 -6.77 13.19
CA ALA A 33 14.85 -5.97 14.40
C ALA A 33 16.23 -5.51 14.91
N VAL A 34 17.27 -6.35 14.78
CA VAL A 34 18.64 -6.00 15.16
C VAL A 34 19.28 -5.06 14.14
N GLU A 35 19.18 -5.38 12.85
CA GLU A 35 19.81 -4.58 11.79
C GLU A 35 19.19 -3.19 11.65
N ALA A 36 17.89 -3.03 11.91
CA ALA A 36 17.19 -1.74 11.85
C ALA A 36 17.73 -0.69 12.84
N TYR A 37 18.38 -1.12 13.92
CA TYR A 37 19.00 -0.24 14.91
C TYR A 37 20.53 -0.18 14.78
N ALA A 38 21.11 -0.93 13.83
CA ALA A 38 22.53 -0.93 13.60
C ALA A 38 22.88 0.17 12.59
N ASP A 39 23.70 1.14 13.01
CA ASP A 39 24.28 2.13 12.10
C ASP A 39 25.38 1.47 11.27
N ARG A 40 24.95 0.78 10.20
CA ARG A 40 25.81 -0.02 9.33
C ARG A 40 25.66 0.41 7.89
N THR A 41 26.78 0.35 7.18
CA THR A 41 26.79 0.47 5.73
C THR A 41 25.89 -0.62 5.13
N PRO A 42 25.03 -0.27 4.15
CA PRO A 42 24.18 -1.24 3.47
C PRO A 42 25.00 -2.44 2.94
N PRO A 43 24.49 -3.67 3.04
CA PRO A 43 25.14 -4.84 2.48
C PRO A 43 25.37 -4.69 0.98
N LYS A 44 26.53 -5.14 0.49
CA LYS A 44 26.86 -5.13 -0.94
C LYS A 44 26.32 -6.33 -1.71
N GLU A 45 25.97 -7.40 -0.99
CA GLU A 45 25.48 -8.66 -1.55
C GLU A 45 24.17 -9.02 -0.85
N ALA A 46 23.28 -9.68 -1.58
CA ALA A 46 22.01 -10.15 -1.05
C ALA A 46 22.16 -11.34 -0.11
N ASP A 47 21.40 -11.34 0.97
CA ASP A 47 21.29 -12.49 1.87
C ASP A 47 20.31 -13.52 1.30
N MET A 48 20.84 -14.57 0.69
CA MET A 48 20.01 -15.65 0.13
C MET A 48 19.28 -16.48 1.20
N THR A 49 19.67 -16.39 2.47
CA THR A 49 18.94 -17.01 3.59
C THR A 49 17.63 -16.29 3.84
N PHE A 50 17.63 -14.95 3.74
CA PHE A 50 16.42 -14.14 3.82
C PHE A 50 15.42 -14.51 2.71
N VAL A 51 15.90 -14.56 1.47
CA VAL A 51 15.09 -14.96 0.30
C VAL A 51 14.51 -16.36 0.47
N SER A 52 15.34 -17.32 0.91
CA SER A 52 14.89 -18.71 1.08
C SER A 52 13.86 -18.87 2.21
N ALA A 53 13.93 -18.03 3.26
CA ALA A 53 12.91 -18.01 4.30
C ALA A 53 11.55 -17.49 3.78
N LEU A 54 11.55 -16.45 2.93
CA LEU A 54 10.34 -15.96 2.27
C LEU A 54 9.75 -17.00 1.31
N GLU A 55 10.57 -17.68 0.51
CA GLU A 55 10.10 -18.77 -0.36
C GLU A 55 9.41 -19.90 0.41
N GLN A 56 10.03 -20.39 1.48
CA GLN A 56 9.46 -21.44 2.31
C GLN A 56 8.15 -20.99 2.98
N TRP A 57 8.11 -19.75 3.46
CA TRP A 57 6.93 -19.15 4.06
C TRP A 57 5.76 -19.04 3.07
N ILE A 58 6.00 -18.46 1.89
CA ILE A 58 4.98 -18.31 0.84
C ILE A 58 4.48 -19.67 0.34
N ALA A 59 5.38 -20.64 0.15
CA ALA A 59 5.01 -22.00 -0.26
C ALA A 59 4.14 -22.70 0.80
N ALA A 60 4.49 -22.57 2.08
CA ALA A 60 3.71 -23.16 3.18
C ALA A 60 2.34 -22.49 3.35
N ALA A 61 2.20 -21.23 2.95
CA ALA A 61 0.96 -20.49 3.03
C ALA A 61 -0.02 -20.77 1.89
N HIS A 62 0.47 -21.24 0.75
CA HIS A 62 -0.34 -21.49 -0.45
C HIS A 62 -1.61 -22.35 -0.20
N PRO A 63 -1.55 -23.49 0.51
CA PRO A 63 -2.72 -24.34 0.74
C PRO A 63 -3.67 -23.82 1.84
N LEU A 64 -3.35 -22.69 2.51
CA LEU A 64 -4.17 -22.18 3.61
C LEU A 64 -5.47 -21.53 3.12
N PRO A 65 -6.53 -21.50 3.95
CA PRO A 65 -7.72 -20.70 3.70
C PRO A 65 -7.40 -19.21 3.51
N ASP A 66 -8.25 -18.49 2.76
CA ASP A 66 -7.98 -17.13 2.30
C ASP A 66 -7.56 -16.16 3.41
N GLY A 67 -8.22 -16.16 4.57
CA GLY A 67 -7.85 -15.27 5.69
C GLY A 67 -6.47 -15.57 6.28
N GLN A 68 -6.09 -16.85 6.37
CA GLN A 68 -4.77 -17.27 6.83
C GLN A 68 -3.70 -17.00 5.77
N ARG A 69 -3.99 -17.26 4.50
CA ARG A 69 -3.12 -16.94 3.37
C ARG A 69 -2.88 -15.44 3.25
N ALA A 70 -3.91 -14.62 3.41
CA ALA A 70 -3.80 -13.16 3.42
C ALA A 70 -2.93 -12.66 4.58
N ALA A 71 -3.06 -13.25 5.77
CA ALA A 71 -2.20 -12.90 6.91
C ALA A 71 -0.73 -13.23 6.62
N SER A 72 -0.49 -14.37 5.98
CA SER A 72 0.84 -14.80 5.57
C SER A 72 1.46 -13.87 4.52
N LEU A 73 0.68 -13.48 3.51
CA LEU A 73 1.12 -12.55 2.45
C LEU A 73 1.42 -11.18 3.04
N LEU A 74 0.54 -10.65 3.90
CA LEU A 74 0.74 -9.34 4.52
C LEU A 74 1.95 -9.34 5.47
N ALA A 75 2.24 -10.45 6.16
CA ALA A 75 3.45 -10.59 6.95
C ALA A 75 4.71 -10.58 6.06
N ALA A 76 4.68 -11.32 4.94
CA ALA A 76 5.78 -11.39 4.00
C ALA A 76 6.05 -10.04 3.33
N ASP A 77 4.98 -9.31 2.98
CA ASP A 77 5.02 -7.97 2.40
C ASP A 77 5.79 -7.01 3.30
N GLN A 78 5.39 -6.91 4.56
CA GLN A 78 6.04 -6.02 5.53
C GLN A 78 7.48 -6.44 5.87
N LEU A 79 7.77 -7.75 5.85
CA LEU A 79 9.11 -8.25 6.07
C LEU A 79 10.02 -7.93 4.87
N LEU A 80 9.54 -8.10 3.64
CA LEU A 80 10.30 -7.77 2.43
C LEU A 80 10.57 -6.26 2.36
N GLU A 81 9.55 -5.43 2.58
CA GLU A 81 9.70 -3.98 2.61
C GLU A 81 10.76 -3.54 3.62
N GLY A 82 10.69 -4.04 4.85
CA GLY A 82 11.71 -3.76 5.86
C GLY A 82 13.07 -4.38 5.53
N GLY A 83 13.11 -5.50 4.82
CA GLY A 83 14.32 -6.26 4.54
C GLY A 83 15.08 -5.82 3.29
N LEU A 84 14.45 -5.06 2.39
CA LEU A 84 14.95 -4.79 1.04
C LEU A 84 16.37 -4.20 1.06
N GLY A 85 16.57 -3.11 1.80
CA GLY A 85 17.90 -2.51 2.00
C GLY A 85 18.76 -3.27 3.01
N HIS A 86 18.17 -3.70 4.14
CA HIS A 86 18.91 -4.31 5.25
C HIS A 86 19.54 -5.67 4.94
N PHE A 87 19.03 -6.39 3.94
CA PHE A 87 19.54 -7.68 3.51
C PHE A 87 20.14 -7.66 2.10
N GLY A 88 20.47 -6.47 1.58
CA GLY A 88 21.19 -6.31 0.31
C GLY A 88 20.38 -6.68 -0.93
N ILE A 89 19.05 -6.75 -0.84
CA ILE A 89 18.17 -7.05 -1.98
C ILE A 89 18.11 -5.87 -2.96
N ALA A 90 18.24 -4.65 -2.44
CA ALA A 90 18.39 -3.41 -3.23
C ALA A 90 19.84 -3.13 -3.69
N ALA A 91 20.79 -4.05 -3.47
CA ALA A 91 22.18 -3.82 -3.88
C ALA A 91 22.37 -3.96 -5.39
N HIS A 92 23.37 -3.25 -5.94
CA HIS A 92 23.79 -3.42 -7.33
C HIS A 92 24.82 -4.55 -7.45
N SER A 93 24.36 -5.80 -7.36
CA SER A 93 25.23 -6.99 -7.39
C SER A 93 24.57 -8.20 -8.06
N PRO A 94 25.35 -9.18 -8.58
CA PRO A 94 24.78 -10.39 -9.15
C PRO A 94 23.93 -11.22 -8.18
N SER A 95 24.24 -11.18 -6.87
CA SER A 95 23.44 -11.87 -5.86
C SER A 95 22.10 -11.18 -5.63
N ALA A 96 22.07 -9.84 -5.65
CA ALA A 96 20.83 -9.06 -5.59
C ALA A 96 19.95 -9.31 -6.81
N ASP A 97 20.50 -9.31 -8.02
CA ASP A 97 19.75 -9.67 -9.24
C ASP A 97 19.13 -11.08 -9.13
N SER A 98 19.86 -12.03 -8.54
CA SER A 98 19.37 -13.39 -8.31
C SER A 98 18.27 -13.43 -7.25
N ALA A 99 18.43 -12.69 -6.15
CA ALA A 99 17.44 -12.56 -5.09
C ALA A 99 16.13 -11.95 -5.62
N GLN A 100 16.22 -10.83 -6.34
CA GLN A 100 15.08 -10.15 -6.96
C GLN A 100 14.34 -11.07 -7.93
N LYS A 101 15.06 -11.80 -8.80
CA LYS A 101 14.43 -12.78 -9.72
C LYS A 101 13.69 -13.90 -8.98
N ARG A 102 14.23 -14.39 -7.86
CA ARG A 102 13.59 -15.41 -7.03
C ARG A 102 12.33 -14.87 -6.35
N LEU A 103 12.40 -13.66 -5.79
CA LEU A 103 11.24 -13.00 -5.20
C LEU A 103 10.17 -12.68 -6.26
N ALA A 104 10.57 -12.28 -7.47
CA ALA A 104 9.66 -12.09 -8.59
C ALA A 104 8.94 -13.37 -9.03
N ALA A 105 9.60 -14.53 -8.95
CA ALA A 105 8.96 -15.82 -9.18
C ALA A 105 7.87 -16.16 -8.14
N LEU A 106 7.88 -15.50 -6.97
CA LEU A 106 6.83 -15.57 -5.94
C LEU A 106 5.79 -14.46 -6.09
N GLY A 107 5.86 -13.64 -7.13
CA GLY A 107 4.95 -12.52 -7.39
C GLY A 107 5.33 -11.20 -6.71
N ALA A 108 6.54 -11.07 -6.13
CA ALA A 108 7.02 -9.77 -5.68
C ALA A 108 7.45 -8.90 -6.87
N GLU A 109 6.93 -7.69 -6.99
CA GLU A 109 7.40 -6.76 -8.02
C GLU A 109 8.36 -5.74 -7.39
N ILE A 110 9.62 -5.85 -7.78
CA ILE A 110 10.73 -5.01 -7.34
C ILE A 110 11.30 -4.35 -8.58
N PHE A 111 11.42 -3.03 -8.58
CA PHE A 111 11.89 -2.26 -9.73
C PHE A 111 12.82 -1.16 -9.26
N TYR A 112 13.67 -0.68 -10.17
CA TYR A 112 14.54 0.45 -9.91
C TYR A 112 13.79 1.73 -10.26
N ASN A 113 13.69 2.66 -9.30
CA ASN A 113 13.16 3.99 -9.53
C ASN A 113 14.31 4.94 -9.86
N ASP A 114 14.39 5.37 -11.12
CA ASP A 114 15.45 6.29 -11.57
C ASP A 114 15.41 7.64 -10.86
N ALA A 115 14.22 8.12 -10.46
CA ALA A 115 14.10 9.39 -9.75
C ALA A 115 14.75 9.36 -8.36
N ASP A 116 14.57 8.27 -7.64
CA ASP A 116 15.10 8.09 -6.28
C ASP A 116 16.47 7.41 -6.27
N ALA A 117 16.92 6.93 -7.45
CA ALA A 117 18.11 6.11 -7.62
C ALA A 117 18.14 4.90 -6.67
N ASP A 118 16.98 4.27 -6.45
CA ASP A 118 16.80 3.20 -5.48
C ASP A 118 15.87 2.09 -5.99
N TRP A 119 16.03 0.89 -5.43
CA TRP A 119 15.12 -0.23 -5.68
C TRP A 119 13.94 -0.16 -4.73
N LEU A 120 12.73 -0.26 -5.28
CA LEU A 120 11.47 -0.20 -4.53
C LEU A 120 10.67 -1.48 -4.74
N TYR A 121 9.94 -1.87 -3.70
CA TYR A 121 8.97 -2.97 -3.74
C TYR A 121 7.55 -2.40 -3.82
N THR A 122 6.74 -2.85 -4.79
CA THR A 122 5.36 -2.31 -5.00
C THR A 122 4.29 -3.01 -4.17
N HIS A 123 4.64 -3.63 -3.05
CA HIS A 123 3.67 -4.20 -2.10
C HIS A 123 2.65 -5.17 -2.73
N THR A 124 3.09 -5.93 -3.74
CA THR A 124 2.19 -6.83 -4.51
C THR A 124 1.54 -7.90 -3.66
N TRP A 125 2.18 -8.34 -2.57
CA TRP A 125 1.64 -9.34 -1.65
C TRP A 125 0.56 -8.73 -0.74
N LEU A 126 0.69 -7.47 -0.32
CA LEU A 126 -0.39 -6.73 0.34
C LEU A 126 -1.59 -6.54 -0.58
N VAL A 127 -1.38 -6.16 -1.84
CA VAL A 127 -2.46 -6.03 -2.83
C VAL A 127 -3.19 -7.37 -3.00
N GLU A 128 -2.45 -8.47 -3.10
CA GLU A 128 -3.03 -9.81 -3.16
C GLU A 128 -3.79 -10.19 -1.88
N ALA A 129 -3.25 -9.86 -0.69
CA ALA A 129 -3.92 -10.10 0.59
C ALA A 129 -5.27 -9.35 0.68
N ALA A 130 -5.32 -8.10 0.21
CA ALA A 130 -6.54 -7.31 0.14
C ALA A 130 -7.61 -7.90 -0.80
N ARG A 131 -7.15 -8.56 -1.87
CA ARG A 131 -7.98 -9.19 -2.89
C ARG A 131 -8.61 -10.49 -2.41
N ILE A 132 -7.81 -11.37 -1.80
CA ILE A 132 -8.26 -12.72 -1.45
C ILE A 132 -9.06 -12.77 -0.14
N ASP A 133 -8.82 -11.87 0.81
CA ASP A 133 -9.55 -11.83 2.08
C ASP A 133 -10.52 -10.65 2.15
N LYS A 134 -11.79 -10.96 2.41
CA LYS A 134 -12.82 -9.95 2.70
C LYS A 134 -13.03 -9.71 4.21
N GLY A 135 -12.34 -10.49 5.04
CA GLY A 135 -12.30 -10.35 6.49
C GLY A 135 -11.34 -9.26 6.96
N ALA A 136 -10.92 -9.37 8.22
CA ALA A 136 -10.16 -8.32 8.91
C ALA A 136 -8.77 -8.06 8.30
N VAL A 137 -8.08 -9.09 7.81
CA VAL A 137 -6.72 -8.95 7.28
C VAL A 137 -6.75 -8.24 5.94
N GLY A 138 -7.58 -8.72 5.01
CA GLY A 138 -7.70 -8.07 3.72
C GLY A 138 -8.31 -6.67 3.82
N THR A 139 -9.16 -6.42 4.82
CA THR A 139 -9.65 -5.05 5.12
C THR A 139 -8.49 -4.15 5.55
N ARG A 140 -7.62 -4.63 6.44
CA ARG A 140 -6.41 -3.89 6.85
C ARG A 140 -5.50 -3.61 5.65
N ALA A 141 -5.27 -4.60 4.80
CA ALA A 141 -4.46 -4.45 3.59
C ALA A 141 -5.08 -3.44 2.61
N LEU A 142 -6.40 -3.50 2.37
CA LEU A 142 -7.09 -2.58 1.48
C LEU A 142 -7.05 -1.13 1.99
N VAL A 143 -7.24 -0.93 3.30
CA VAL A 143 -7.09 0.40 3.92
C VAL A 143 -5.69 0.94 3.72
N TRP A 144 -4.66 0.10 3.94
CA TRP A 144 -3.27 0.51 3.71
C TRP A 144 -3.02 0.89 2.26
N LYS A 145 -3.47 0.05 1.31
CA LYS A 145 -3.39 0.31 -0.14
C LYS A 145 -3.96 1.69 -0.50
N LEU A 146 -5.17 1.97 -0.04
CA LEU A 146 -5.85 3.25 -0.32
C LEU A 146 -5.16 4.46 0.31
N GLN A 147 -4.44 4.29 1.40
CA GLN A 147 -3.69 5.36 2.06
C GLN A 147 -2.29 5.58 1.47
N HIS A 148 -1.76 4.60 0.73
CA HIS A 148 -0.38 4.57 0.23
C HIS A 148 -0.36 4.18 -1.25
N TRP A 149 -1.25 4.77 -2.04
CA TRP A 149 -1.52 4.29 -3.39
C TRP A 149 -0.28 4.30 -4.29
N CYS A 150 0.57 5.32 -4.17
CA CYS A 150 1.78 5.44 -4.97
C CYS A 150 2.88 4.44 -4.60
N ASP A 151 2.80 3.85 -3.41
CA ASP A 151 3.69 2.77 -2.99
C ASP A 151 3.29 1.44 -3.64
N VAL A 152 2.00 1.26 -3.99
CA VAL A 152 1.49 -0.01 -4.56
C VAL A 152 1.39 -0.04 -6.08
N ALA A 153 1.40 1.11 -6.75
CA ALA A 153 1.11 1.21 -8.19
C ALA A 153 2.40 1.15 -9.04
N PRO A 154 2.69 0.04 -9.75
CA PRO A 154 3.82 -0.02 -10.66
C PRO A 154 3.58 0.89 -11.87
N GLY A 155 4.45 1.90 -12.06
CA GLY A 155 4.46 2.72 -13.29
C GLY A 155 3.86 4.12 -13.19
N GLY A 156 3.48 4.60 -12.01
CA GLY A 156 2.88 5.92 -11.85
C GLY A 156 1.52 6.03 -12.57
N GLY A 157 1.05 7.24 -12.82
CA GLY A 157 -0.18 7.49 -13.58
C GLY A 157 -1.40 7.86 -12.74
N ASP A 158 -2.55 7.91 -13.40
CA ASP A 158 -3.87 8.17 -12.80
C ASP A 158 -4.54 6.85 -12.38
N HIS A 159 -4.84 6.75 -11.09
CA HIS A 159 -5.50 5.59 -10.50
C HIS A 159 -6.82 5.94 -9.79
N THR A 160 -7.40 7.09 -10.10
CA THR A 160 -8.59 7.60 -9.41
C THR A 160 -9.78 6.65 -9.48
N ASP A 161 -10.04 6.05 -10.65
CA ASP A 161 -11.15 5.11 -10.82
C ASP A 161 -10.95 3.79 -10.04
N GLU A 162 -9.71 3.30 -9.95
CA GLU A 162 -9.39 2.11 -9.16
C GLU A 162 -9.54 2.37 -7.66
N ALA A 163 -9.06 3.53 -7.19
CA ALA A 163 -9.20 3.95 -5.80
C ALA A 163 -10.67 4.07 -5.38
N VAL A 164 -11.53 4.60 -6.26
CA VAL A 164 -12.98 4.65 -6.02
C VAL A 164 -13.58 3.25 -5.93
N ALA A 165 -13.19 2.33 -6.82
CA ALA A 165 -13.67 0.95 -6.79
C ALA A 165 -13.27 0.24 -5.48
N ASP A 166 -12.02 0.39 -5.07
CA ASP A 166 -11.48 -0.20 -3.84
C ASP A 166 -12.11 0.39 -2.57
N ALA A 167 -12.30 1.71 -2.52
CA ALA A 167 -12.99 2.35 -1.40
C ALA A 167 -14.47 1.92 -1.33
N ARG A 168 -15.13 1.68 -2.46
CA ARG A 168 -16.48 1.10 -2.50
C ARG A 168 -16.51 -0.36 -2.06
N ASP A 169 -15.52 -1.17 -2.44
CA ASP A 169 -15.36 -2.53 -1.90
C ASP A 169 -15.23 -2.48 -0.37
N LEU A 170 -14.45 -1.53 0.17
CA LEU A 170 -14.31 -1.32 1.61
C LEU A 170 -15.64 -0.95 2.29
N LEU A 171 -16.48 -0.11 1.67
CA LEU A 171 -17.81 0.24 2.19
C LEU A 171 -18.79 -0.94 2.27
N ASN A 172 -18.59 -1.95 1.42
CA ASN A 172 -19.39 -3.19 1.39
C ASN A 172 -18.94 -4.22 2.43
N ARG A 173 -17.83 -3.98 3.13
CA ARG A 173 -17.33 -4.86 4.21
C ARG A 173 -17.94 -4.46 5.55
N ASP A 174 -17.88 -5.40 6.50
CA ASP A 174 -18.23 -5.11 7.89
C ASP A 174 -17.06 -4.38 8.57
N VAL A 175 -17.13 -3.05 8.51
CA VAL A 175 -16.10 -2.15 9.03
C VAL A 175 -16.66 -1.20 10.08
N ASN A 176 -15.79 -0.79 11.01
CA ASN A 176 -16.14 0.17 12.03
C ASN A 176 -16.50 1.56 11.42
N PRO A 177 -17.18 2.44 12.16
CA PRO A 177 -17.59 3.74 11.65
C PRO A 177 -16.42 4.62 11.16
N GLU A 178 -15.25 4.55 11.82
CA GLU A 178 -14.08 5.33 11.43
C GLU A 178 -13.54 4.90 10.05
N THR A 179 -13.40 3.59 9.82
CA THR A 179 -13.01 3.05 8.51
C THR A 179 -14.06 3.32 7.45
N ARG A 180 -15.35 3.29 7.80
CA ARG A 180 -16.44 3.67 6.88
C ARG A 180 -16.35 5.14 6.46
N ALA A 181 -16.12 6.04 7.42
CA ALA A 181 -15.92 7.46 7.14
C ALA A 181 -14.68 7.69 6.27
N LEU A 182 -13.57 7.01 6.59
CA LEU A 182 -12.34 7.06 5.81
C LEU A 182 -12.56 6.62 4.36
N ALA A 183 -13.33 5.57 4.11
CA ALA A 183 -13.64 5.13 2.75
C ALA A 183 -14.37 6.23 1.94
N HIS A 184 -15.37 6.91 2.53
CA HIS A 184 -16.01 8.06 1.90
C HIS A 184 -15.02 9.20 1.64
N PHE A 185 -14.13 9.51 2.60
CA PHE A 185 -13.08 10.50 2.41
C PHE A 185 -12.16 10.17 1.25
N LEU A 186 -11.74 8.91 1.11
CA LEU A 186 -10.85 8.46 0.04
C LEU A 186 -11.53 8.51 -1.35
N ILE A 187 -12.84 8.21 -1.43
CA ILE A 187 -13.60 8.44 -2.67
C ILE A 187 -13.59 9.94 -3.01
N GLY A 188 -13.84 10.81 -2.02
CA GLY A 188 -13.78 12.25 -2.22
C GLY A 188 -12.41 12.74 -2.69
N ASP A 189 -11.34 12.20 -2.09
CA ASP A 189 -9.96 12.52 -2.46
C ASP A 189 -9.64 12.08 -3.90
N ALA A 190 -10.10 10.89 -4.34
CA ALA A 190 -9.96 10.47 -5.73
C ALA A 190 -10.75 11.35 -6.72
N GLN A 191 -11.88 11.91 -6.30
CA GLN A 191 -12.60 12.89 -7.11
C GLN A 191 -11.89 14.25 -7.16
N LEU A 192 -11.17 14.65 -6.10
CA LEU A 192 -10.34 15.87 -6.14
C LEU A 192 -9.26 15.77 -7.21
N ASP A 193 -8.60 14.62 -7.32
CA ASP A 193 -7.57 14.38 -8.34
C ASP A 193 -8.11 14.60 -9.76
N ILE A 194 -9.33 14.12 -10.05
CA ILE A 194 -9.98 14.37 -11.35
C ILE A 194 -10.18 15.88 -11.60
N ILE A 195 -10.55 16.64 -10.57
CA ILE A 195 -10.72 18.10 -10.68
C ILE A 195 -9.37 18.79 -10.92
N LEU A 196 -8.32 18.37 -10.20
CA LEU A 196 -6.96 18.87 -10.39
C LEU A 196 -6.45 18.61 -11.81
N LEU A 197 -6.60 17.37 -12.30
CA LEU A 197 -6.21 16.98 -13.65
C LEU A 197 -6.98 17.75 -14.73
N ALA A 198 -8.25 18.10 -14.50
CA ALA A 198 -9.06 18.92 -15.41
C ALA A 198 -8.53 20.35 -15.56
N HIS A 199 -7.92 20.90 -14.52
CA HIS A 199 -7.28 22.23 -14.54
C HIS A 199 -5.85 22.21 -15.08
N GLY A 200 -5.29 21.01 -15.29
CA GLY A 200 -3.89 20.81 -15.64
C GLY A 200 -3.01 20.81 -14.39
N THR A 201 -2.05 19.90 -14.35
CA THR A 201 -1.04 19.83 -13.29
C THR A 201 0.33 19.63 -13.93
N ASP A 202 1.40 19.94 -13.19
CA ASP A 202 2.76 19.63 -13.65
C ASP A 202 3.01 18.12 -13.78
N LEU A 203 2.12 17.29 -13.22
CA LEU A 203 2.19 15.82 -13.22
C LEU A 203 1.51 15.19 -14.44
N PHE A 204 0.58 15.90 -15.10
CA PHE A 204 -0.21 15.36 -16.21
C PHE A 204 -0.54 16.44 -17.23
N THR A 205 0.06 16.34 -18.42
CA THR A 205 0.01 17.38 -19.45
C THR A 205 -1.31 17.39 -20.24
N ASP A 206 -2.02 16.26 -20.32
CA ASP A 206 -3.28 16.17 -21.09
C ASP A 206 -4.53 16.25 -20.19
N SER A 207 -5.00 17.47 -19.96
CA SER A 207 -6.23 17.75 -19.21
C SER A 207 -7.53 17.52 -20.01
N THR A 208 -7.44 17.20 -21.31
CA THR A 208 -8.64 17.10 -22.18
C THR A 208 -9.57 15.97 -21.74
N LEU A 209 -9.01 14.86 -21.29
CA LEU A 209 -9.75 13.70 -20.78
C LEU A 209 -10.57 14.04 -19.52
N TYR A 210 -10.06 14.94 -18.67
CA TYR A 210 -10.61 15.21 -17.34
C TYR A 210 -11.60 16.37 -17.32
N ARG A 211 -11.48 17.33 -18.24
CA ARG A 211 -12.42 18.47 -18.35
C ARG A 211 -13.88 18.05 -18.52
N GLY A 212 -14.14 16.92 -19.17
CA GLY A 212 -15.49 16.37 -19.30
C GLY A 212 -16.07 15.78 -18.00
N ARG A 213 -15.22 15.45 -17.03
CA ARG A 213 -15.59 14.77 -15.76
C ARG A 213 -15.67 15.72 -14.57
N GLU A 214 -15.07 16.92 -14.66
CA GLU A 214 -14.87 17.84 -13.54
C GLU A 214 -16.17 18.17 -12.76
N ALA A 215 -17.24 18.52 -13.47
CA ALA A 215 -18.50 18.90 -12.84
C ALA A 215 -19.14 17.76 -12.05
N GLU A 216 -19.00 16.52 -12.53
CA GLU A 216 -19.48 15.34 -11.81
C GLU A 216 -18.58 15.01 -10.63
N ALA A 217 -17.26 15.03 -10.82
CA ALA A 217 -16.27 14.81 -9.77
C ALA A 217 -16.46 15.79 -8.59
N ARG A 218 -16.70 17.08 -8.87
CA ARG A 218 -16.99 18.09 -7.84
C ARG A 218 -18.24 17.75 -7.03
N ARG A 219 -19.34 17.33 -7.69
CA ARG A 219 -20.56 16.93 -6.98
C ARG A 219 -20.33 15.70 -6.10
N MET A 220 -19.64 14.71 -6.63
CA MET A 220 -19.31 13.49 -5.90
C MET A 220 -18.40 13.77 -4.71
N ALA A 221 -17.32 14.53 -4.88
CA ALA A 221 -16.42 14.90 -3.79
C ALA A 221 -17.16 15.56 -2.62
N VAL A 222 -18.03 16.54 -2.92
CA VAL A 222 -18.86 17.23 -1.92
C VAL A 222 -19.78 16.25 -1.19
N GLN A 223 -20.47 15.37 -1.92
CA GLN A 223 -21.36 14.37 -1.34
C GLN A 223 -20.62 13.40 -0.41
N GLU A 224 -19.48 12.90 -0.85
CA GLU A 224 -18.69 11.92 -0.12
C GLU A 224 -18.07 12.53 1.15
N TYR A 225 -17.55 13.76 1.07
CA TYR A 225 -17.07 14.47 2.25
C TYR A 225 -18.18 14.77 3.26
N HIS A 226 -19.36 15.20 2.81
CA HIS A 226 -20.50 15.35 3.72
C HIS A 226 -20.88 14.03 4.40
N THR A 227 -20.88 12.93 3.66
CA THR A 227 -21.24 11.61 4.19
C THR A 227 -20.21 11.12 5.21
N GLY A 228 -18.91 11.21 4.89
CA GLY A 228 -17.85 10.86 5.83
C GLY A 228 -17.87 11.73 7.10
N LEU A 229 -18.08 13.04 6.97
CA LEU A 229 -18.15 13.97 8.10
C LEU A 229 -19.36 13.74 9.02
N ALA A 230 -20.46 13.21 8.47
CA ALA A 230 -21.63 12.83 9.25
C ALA A 230 -21.37 11.57 10.11
N ILE A 231 -20.46 10.70 9.66
CA ILE A 231 -20.06 9.49 10.40
C ILE A 231 -18.95 9.81 11.41
N ASP A 232 -17.97 10.60 11.01
CA ASP A 232 -16.85 11.05 11.84
C ASP A 232 -16.52 12.52 11.57
N SER A 233 -16.70 13.34 12.59
CA SER A 233 -16.45 14.80 12.53
C SER A 233 -15.23 15.24 13.35
N VAL A 234 -14.56 14.31 14.04
CA VAL A 234 -13.58 14.65 15.08
C VAL A 234 -12.18 14.11 14.83
N SER A 235 -12.02 13.06 14.01
CA SER A 235 -10.68 12.53 13.71
C SER A 235 -9.78 13.55 13.00
N ALA A 236 -8.48 13.25 12.96
CA ALA A 236 -7.55 14.03 12.17
C ALA A 236 -7.90 14.02 10.67
N ALA A 237 -8.35 12.87 10.15
CA ALA A 237 -8.81 12.75 8.77
C ALA A 237 -10.03 13.65 8.51
N ALA A 238 -11.02 13.62 9.40
CA ALA A 238 -12.21 14.46 9.31
C ALA A 238 -11.88 15.96 9.31
N ARG A 239 -10.94 16.40 10.16
CA ARG A 239 -10.52 17.82 10.18
C ARG A 239 -9.91 18.27 8.86
N ALA A 240 -9.03 17.46 8.26
CA ALA A 240 -8.45 17.76 6.96
C ALA A 240 -9.52 17.82 5.86
N ARG A 241 -10.40 16.82 5.78
CA ARG A 241 -11.44 16.77 4.73
C ARG A 241 -12.55 17.81 4.93
N SER A 242 -12.77 18.28 6.16
CA SER A 242 -13.62 19.45 6.43
C SER A 242 -13.05 20.73 5.82
N GLN A 243 -11.72 20.89 5.79
CA GLN A 243 -11.09 22.00 5.09
C GLN A 243 -11.27 21.85 3.57
N TYR A 244 -11.02 20.67 3.02
CA TYR A 244 -11.16 20.41 1.58
C TYR A 244 -12.59 20.70 1.09
N LEU A 245 -13.59 20.27 1.86
CA LEU A 245 -14.99 20.56 1.58
C LEU A 245 -15.27 22.06 1.56
N ARG A 246 -14.74 22.84 2.51
CA ARG A 246 -14.94 24.30 2.52
C ARG A 246 -14.35 24.97 1.28
N GLU A 247 -13.16 24.55 0.87
CA GLU A 247 -12.49 25.07 -0.33
C GLU A 247 -13.28 24.72 -1.61
N LEU A 248 -13.75 23.48 -1.73
CA LEU A 248 -14.61 23.04 -2.84
C LEU A 248 -15.90 23.85 -2.96
N LEU A 249 -16.56 24.12 -1.82
CA LEU A 249 -17.79 24.91 -1.77
C LEU A 249 -17.55 26.39 -2.09
N ALA A 250 -16.34 26.90 -1.86
CA ALA A 250 -15.93 28.24 -2.27
C ALA A 250 -15.53 28.34 -3.75
N GLY A 251 -15.58 27.24 -4.50
CA GLY A 251 -15.18 27.16 -5.91
C GLY A 251 -13.69 26.92 -6.12
N GLY A 252 -12.92 26.71 -5.05
CA GLY A 252 -11.53 26.29 -5.13
C GLY A 252 -11.39 24.78 -5.37
N THR A 253 -10.14 24.33 -5.48
CA THR A 253 -9.75 22.92 -5.51
C THR A 253 -8.53 22.74 -4.61
N PRO A 254 -8.59 21.92 -3.56
CA PRO A 254 -7.43 21.62 -2.73
C PRO A 254 -6.34 20.93 -3.57
N GLU A 255 -5.10 21.40 -3.48
CA GLU A 255 -3.94 20.82 -4.20
C GLU A 255 -3.29 19.70 -3.38
N VAL A 256 -3.99 18.59 -3.18
CA VAL A 256 -3.41 17.42 -2.50
C VAL A 256 -3.70 16.17 -3.34
N PRO A 257 -2.81 15.80 -4.27
CA PRO A 257 -2.98 14.59 -5.05
C PRO A 257 -2.90 13.36 -4.13
N GLY A 258 -3.90 12.48 -4.24
CA GLY A 258 -3.97 11.26 -3.43
C GLY A 258 -3.66 9.97 -4.19
N PHE A 259 -4.02 9.92 -5.48
CA PHE A 259 -4.06 8.74 -6.34
C PHE A 259 -3.48 8.99 -7.74
N VAL A 260 -2.92 10.17 -7.98
CA VAL A 260 -2.08 10.46 -9.14
C VAL A 260 -0.62 10.35 -8.71
N CYS A 261 0.08 9.36 -9.25
CA CYS A 261 1.41 8.99 -8.80
C CYS A 261 2.48 9.39 -9.81
N TRP A 262 3.53 10.04 -9.32
CA TRP A 262 4.68 10.41 -10.13
C TRP A 262 5.67 9.25 -10.18
N ARG A 263 6.07 8.84 -11.39
CA ARG A 263 7.31 8.10 -11.62
C ARG A 263 7.93 8.60 -12.91
N THR A 264 9.24 8.84 -12.89
CA THR A 264 10.01 9.07 -14.10
C THR A 264 10.16 7.76 -14.84
N GLU A 265 9.81 7.77 -16.14
CA GLU A 265 10.32 6.77 -17.08
C GLU A 265 11.82 6.95 -17.34
#